data_AF-A0A936E4I0-F1
#
_entry.id   AF-A0A936E4I0-F1
#
_cell.length_a   1.000
_cell.length_b   1.000
_cell.length_c   1.000
_cell.angle_alpha   90.00
_cell.angle_beta   90.00
_cell.angle_gamma   90.00
#
_symmetry.space_group_name_H-M   'P 1'
#
loop_
_entity.id
_entity.type
_entity.pdbx_description
1 polymer ?
#
loop_
_entity_poly.entity_id
_entity_poly.type
_entity_poly.pdbx_seq_one_letter_code
_entity_poly.pdbx_strand_id
1 'polypeptide(L)'
;MAFTIADGDAVISNYVTDGASEPYCIEGLPAGTYRISRSLAANEMASNAPDWALALTDGANFSLDFGSYVDETAAQAAQTTEEVAEVAMVATTTSETSTAATENTTSAETTSAEIEAAATEAAESASSTSFVTWIIVGIAAVLLVGVILVVLSGRRA
;
A
#
# COMPACT_ATOMS: atom_id res chain seq x y z
N MET A 1 -0.98 18.82 0.43
CA MET A 1 -0.76 17.48 -0.14
C MET A 1 0.68 17.06 0.14
N ALA A 2 0.94 15.80 0.47
CA ALA A 2 2.28 15.29 0.71
C ALA A 2 2.60 14.08 -0.19
N PHE A 3 3.86 13.96 -0.56
CA PHE A 3 4.44 12.83 -1.25
C PHE A 3 5.56 12.22 -0.42
N THR A 4 5.62 10.91 -0.41
CA THR A 4 6.65 10.12 0.26
C THR A 4 7.42 9.33 -0.79
N ILE A 5 8.74 9.39 -0.73
CA ILE A 5 9.64 8.64 -1.59
C ILE A 5 10.40 7.66 -0.70
N ALA A 6 10.28 6.38 -1.02
CA ALA A 6 10.89 5.29 -0.26
C ALA A 6 11.73 4.37 -1.15
N ASP A 7 12.80 3.83 -0.57
CA ASP A 7 13.61 2.74 -1.12
C ASP A 7 13.48 1.54 -0.16
N GLY A 8 12.77 0.51 -0.61
CA GLY A 8 12.30 -0.57 0.27
C GLY A 8 11.44 -0.02 1.42
N ASP A 9 11.85 -0.31 2.66
CA ASP A 9 11.18 0.16 3.88
C ASP A 9 11.69 1.52 4.38
N ALA A 10 12.72 2.09 3.75
CA ALA A 10 13.34 3.35 4.16
C ALA A 10 12.70 4.54 3.44
N VAL A 11 12.16 5.49 4.19
CA VAL A 11 11.74 6.80 3.65
C VAL A 11 12.98 7.65 3.43
N ILE A 12 13.22 8.04 2.19
CA ILE A 12 14.40 8.83 1.80
C ILE A 12 14.08 10.31 1.62
N SER A 13 12.84 10.64 1.30
CA SER A 13 12.41 12.02 1.13
C SER A 13 10.89 12.15 1.32
N ASN A 14 10.48 13.31 1.84
CA ASN A 14 9.09 13.74 1.88
C ASN A 14 9.00 15.13 1.23
N TYR A 15 7.98 15.32 0.40
CA TYR A 15 7.72 16.58 -0.28
C TYR A 15 6.28 17.01 -0.02
N VAL A 16 6.10 18.24 0.48
CA VAL A 16 4.78 18.85 0.68
C VAL A 16 4.60 19.95 -0.36
N THR A 17 3.47 19.91 -1.04
CA THR A 17 3.15 20.81 -2.16
C THR A 17 1.86 21.57 -1.88
N ASP A 18 1.80 22.77 -2.46
CA ASP A 18 0.61 23.62 -2.57
C ASP A 18 -0.16 23.40 -3.89
N GLY A 19 0.39 22.59 -4.82
CA GLY A 19 -0.15 22.33 -6.15
C GLY A 19 0.03 23.49 -7.15
N ALA A 20 0.51 24.65 -6.72
CA ALA A 20 0.74 25.81 -7.58
C ALA A 20 2.20 25.90 -8.05
N SER A 21 3.12 25.37 -7.24
CA SER A 21 4.56 25.41 -7.49
C SER A 21 5.09 24.18 -8.24
N GLU A 22 4.23 23.52 -9.04
CA GLU A 22 4.56 22.29 -9.78
C GLU A 22 4.87 22.57 -11.27
N PRO A 23 5.71 21.73 -11.93
CA PRO A 23 6.29 20.47 -11.44
C PRO A 23 7.52 20.65 -10.53
N TYR A 24 7.66 19.74 -9.56
CA TYR A 24 8.84 19.65 -8.69
C TYR A 24 9.69 18.43 -9.06
N CYS A 25 11.00 18.63 -9.23
CA CYS A 25 11.94 17.56 -9.55
C CYS A 25 12.78 17.19 -8.31
N ILE A 26 12.78 15.91 -7.95
CA ILE A 26 13.66 15.37 -6.92
C ILE A 26 14.95 14.90 -7.60
N GLU A 27 16.05 15.57 -7.30
CA GLU A 27 17.34 15.32 -7.92
C GLU A 27 18.28 14.50 -7.01
N GLY A 28 19.31 13.92 -7.61
CA GLY A 28 20.38 13.25 -6.86
C GLY A 28 19.99 11.90 -6.25
N LEU A 29 18.89 11.30 -6.69
CA LEU A 29 18.54 9.93 -6.33
C LEU A 29 19.53 8.95 -7.00
N PRO A 30 20.16 8.04 -6.24
CA PRO A 30 20.95 6.95 -6.81
C PRO A 30 20.13 6.06 -7.75
N ALA A 31 20.80 5.27 -8.59
CA ALA A 31 20.12 4.17 -9.27
C ALA A 31 19.56 3.18 -8.24
N GLY A 32 18.30 2.77 -8.41
CA GLY A 32 17.58 1.99 -7.40
C GLY A 32 16.12 1.75 -7.77
N THR A 33 15.37 1.11 -6.86
CA THR A 33 13.93 0.92 -7.00
C THR A 33 13.21 1.76 -5.96
N TYR A 34 12.34 2.65 -6.41
CA TYR A 34 11.65 3.59 -5.55
C TYR A 34 10.16 3.36 -5.56
N ARG A 35 9.52 3.60 -4.40
CA ARG A 35 8.09 3.81 -4.31
C ARG A 35 7.81 5.28 -4.02
N ILE A 36 6.91 5.86 -4.80
CA ILE A 36 6.43 7.23 -4.63
C ILE A 36 4.94 7.13 -4.30
N SER A 37 4.55 7.59 -3.12
CA SER A 37 3.16 7.57 -2.68
C SER A 37 2.67 8.97 -2.34
N ARG A 38 1.41 9.24 -2.63
CA ARG A 38 0.73 10.49 -2.33
C ARG A 38 -0.24 10.31 -1.17
N SER A 39 -0.24 11.25 -0.24
CA SER A 39 -1.28 11.36 0.79
C SER A 39 -2.61 11.83 0.19
N LEU A 40 -3.71 11.16 0.52
CA LEU A 40 -5.07 11.61 0.20
C LEU A 40 -5.81 11.98 1.48
N ALA A 41 -6.59 13.06 1.45
CA ALA A 41 -7.50 13.39 2.54
C ALA A 41 -8.69 12.42 2.62
N ALA A 42 -9.40 12.38 3.74
CA ALA A 42 -10.47 11.39 4.00
C ALA A 42 -11.62 11.41 2.98
N ASN A 43 -11.92 12.58 2.41
CA ASN A 43 -12.96 12.82 1.41
C ASN A 43 -12.40 13.00 -0.01
N GLU A 44 -11.13 12.68 -0.21
CA GLU A 44 -10.44 12.85 -1.47
C GLU A 44 -10.33 11.52 -2.22
N MET A 45 -10.73 11.52 -3.49
CA MET A 45 -10.58 10.37 -4.37
C MET A 45 -9.53 10.65 -5.44
N ALA A 46 -8.56 9.76 -5.57
CA ALA A 46 -7.56 9.86 -6.62
C ALA A 46 -8.21 9.66 -8.00
N SER A 47 -7.89 10.55 -8.93
CA SER A 47 -8.34 10.42 -10.33
C SER A 47 -7.37 9.57 -11.16
N ASN A 48 -6.19 9.28 -10.62
CA ASN A 48 -5.15 8.45 -11.19
C ASN A 48 -4.41 7.68 -10.09
N ALA A 49 -3.33 6.97 -10.43
CA ALA A 49 -2.59 6.17 -9.46
C ALA A 49 -1.94 7.07 -8.37
N PRO A 50 -2.31 6.91 -7.08
CA PRO A 50 -1.70 7.67 -5.99
C PRO A 50 -0.36 7.08 -5.54
N ASP A 51 0.03 5.93 -6.09
CA ASP A 51 1.23 5.19 -5.71
C ASP A 51 1.90 4.59 -6.95
N TRP A 52 3.22 4.75 -7.03
CA TRP A 52 4.05 4.29 -8.14
C TRP A 52 5.24 3.52 -7.62
N ALA A 53 5.58 2.42 -8.28
CA ALA A 53 6.86 1.73 -8.12
C ALA A 53 7.65 1.86 -9.43
N LEU A 54 8.90 2.30 -9.34
CA LEU A 54 9.73 2.58 -10.52
C LEU A 54 11.19 2.29 -10.26
N ALA A 55 11.90 1.86 -11.30
CA ALA A 55 13.33 1.62 -11.27
C ALA A 55 14.06 2.79 -11.92
N LEU A 56 14.90 3.48 -11.14
CA LEU A 56 15.80 4.52 -11.63
C LEU A 56 17.13 3.89 -12.05
N THR A 57 17.58 4.24 -13.25
CA THR A 57 18.96 4.07 -13.69
C THR A 57 19.67 5.42 -13.64
N ASP A 58 21.01 5.42 -13.59
CA ASP A 58 21.79 6.67 -13.58
C ASP A 58 21.44 7.58 -14.77
N GLY A 59 21.16 8.86 -14.47
CA GLY A 59 20.77 9.87 -15.45
C GLY A 59 19.33 9.75 -15.98
N ALA A 60 18.52 8.81 -15.48
CA ALA A 60 17.11 8.72 -15.82
C ALA A 60 16.31 9.87 -15.20
N ASN A 61 15.21 10.24 -15.86
CA ASN A 61 14.22 11.16 -15.33
C ASN A 61 12.82 10.59 -15.60
N PHE A 62 11.93 10.68 -14.62
CA PHE A 62 10.55 10.23 -14.72
C PHE A 62 9.62 11.38 -14.34
N SER A 63 8.63 11.65 -15.18
CA SER A 63 7.53 12.56 -14.85
C SER A 63 6.34 11.71 -14.39
N LEU A 64 5.83 12.01 -13.21
CA LEU A 64 4.66 11.35 -12.64
C LEU A 64 3.57 12.40 -12.43
N ASP A 65 2.39 12.13 -12.98
CA ASP A 65 1.22 12.97 -12.76
C ASP A 65 0.42 12.41 -11.58
N PHE A 66 -0.12 13.31 -10.76
CA PHE A 66 -1.02 12.99 -9.66
C PHE A 66 -2.24 13.90 -9.71
N GLY A 67 -3.41 13.33 -9.47
CA GLY A 67 -4.67 14.04 -9.52
C GLY A 67 -5.68 13.44 -8.55
N SER A 68 -6.64 14.26 -8.17
CA SER A 68 -7.76 13.88 -7.32
C SER A 68 -8.89 14.88 -7.45
N TYR A 69 -10.03 14.48 -6.90
CA TYR A 69 -11.16 15.35 -6.66
C TYR A 69 -11.69 15.08 -5.25
N VAL A 70 -12.39 16.06 -4.69
CA VAL A 70 -13.11 15.90 -3.42
C VAL A 70 -14.49 15.33 -3.73
N ASP A 71 -14.86 14.24 -3.06
CA ASP A 71 -16.24 13.78 -3.05
C ASP A 71 -17.02 14.61 -2.02
N GLU A 72 -17.87 15.52 -2.52
CA GLU A 72 -18.66 16.43 -1.69
C GLU A 72 -19.65 15.69 -0.76
N THR A 73 -20.10 14.50 -1.15
CA THR A 73 -20.99 13.67 -0.32
C THR A 73 -20.22 13.08 0.86
N ALA A 74 -19.00 12.60 0.61
CA ALA A 74 -18.10 12.13 1.66
C ALA A 74 -17.59 13.28 2.55
N ALA A 75 -17.40 14.48 1.97
CA ALA A 75 -16.98 15.68 2.69
C ALA A 75 -17.98 16.11 3.76
N GLN A 76 -19.29 16.08 3.46
CA GLN A 76 -20.34 16.41 4.43
C GLN A 76 -20.47 15.38 5.57
N ALA A 77 -20.22 14.10 5.29
CA ALA A 77 -20.20 13.06 6.31
C ALA A 77 -18.99 13.21 7.29
N ALA A 78 -17.84 13.64 6.79
CA ALA A 78 -16.66 13.91 7.61
C ALA A 78 -16.86 15.11 8.56
N GLN A 79 -17.49 16.20 8.09
CA GLN A 79 -17.78 17.39 8.91
C GLN A 79 -18.73 17.10 10.08
N THR A 80 -19.70 16.21 9.89
CA THR A 80 -20.63 15.80 10.97
C THR A 80 -19.90 15.01 12.08
N THR A 81 -18.78 14.36 11.76
CA THR A 81 -18.02 13.55 12.73
C THR A 81 -17.05 14.42 13.55
N GLU A 82 -16.47 15.46 12.96
CA GLU A 82 -15.57 16.41 13.66
C GLU A 82 -16.34 17.37 14.59
N GLU A 83 -17.55 17.81 14.22
CA GLU A 83 -18.40 18.67 15.07
C GLU A 83 -18.82 17.99 16.39
N VAL A 84 -19.02 16.66 16.39
CA VAL A 84 -19.39 15.91 17.60
C VAL A 84 -18.19 15.69 18.54
N ALA A 85 -16.96 15.67 18.00
CA ALA A 85 -15.74 15.51 18.79
C ALA A 85 -15.34 16.82 19.53
N GLU A 86 -15.63 17.98 18.94
CA GLU A 86 -15.35 19.29 19.57
C GLU A 86 -16.31 19.60 20.74
N VAL A 87 -17.59 19.20 20.63
CA VAL A 87 -18.60 19.40 21.68
C VAL A 87 -18.36 18.52 22.92
N ALA A 88 -17.67 17.39 22.79
CA ALA A 88 -17.39 16.48 23.90
C ALA A 88 -16.23 16.93 24.82
N MET A 89 -15.30 17.77 24.34
CA MET A 89 -14.12 18.17 25.13
C MET A 89 -14.40 19.39 26.05
N VAL A 90 -15.49 20.12 25.84
CA VAL A 90 -15.90 21.28 26.67
C VAL A 90 -16.79 20.86 27.86
N ALA A 91 -17.32 19.64 27.89
CA ALA A 91 -18.25 19.18 28.93
C ALA A 91 -17.59 18.62 30.21
N THR A 92 -16.25 18.54 30.29
CA THR A 92 -15.55 17.85 31.39
C THR A 92 -15.04 18.79 32.49
N THR A 93 -15.69 19.93 32.71
CA THR A 93 -15.44 20.76 33.90
C THR A 93 -16.76 21.21 34.50
N THR A 94 -16.98 20.82 35.76
CA THR A 94 -18.11 21.19 36.64
C THR A 94 -19.33 20.25 36.62
N SER A 95 -19.27 19.20 37.44
CA SER A 95 -20.17 19.05 38.61
C SER A 95 -19.89 17.76 39.37
N GLU A 96 -19.30 17.92 40.56
CA GLU A 96 -19.23 16.91 41.62
C GLU A 96 -20.57 16.82 42.38
N THR A 97 -20.75 15.70 43.11
CA THR A 97 -21.68 15.45 44.26
C THR A 97 -22.84 14.48 43.94
N SER A 98 -22.71 13.17 44.24
CA SER A 98 -23.12 12.47 45.50
C SER A 98 -24.61 12.01 45.43
N THR A 99 -25.08 10.79 45.72
CA THR A 99 -24.70 9.71 46.65
C THR A 99 -25.52 8.42 46.32
N ALA A 100 -24.88 7.24 46.46
CA ALA A 100 -25.32 5.90 46.96
C ALA A 100 -26.74 5.31 46.67
N ALA A 101 -26.99 3.99 46.59
CA ALA A 101 -26.23 2.73 46.59
C ALA A 101 -27.23 1.54 46.42
N THR A 102 -26.69 0.31 46.40
CA THR A 102 -27.31 -1.03 46.64
C THR A 102 -27.61 -1.82 45.36
N GLU A 103 -26.67 -2.61 44.83
CA GLU A 103 -26.24 -3.97 45.23
C GLU A 103 -27.26 -5.08 44.93
N ASN A 104 -26.90 -5.98 43.99
CA ASN A 104 -27.06 -7.43 44.18
C ASN A 104 -26.12 -8.25 43.26
N THR A 105 -24.95 -8.59 43.81
CA THR A 105 -24.34 -9.92 43.95
C THR A 105 -24.51 -11.01 42.87
N THR A 106 -23.35 -11.48 42.35
CA THR A 106 -22.90 -12.89 42.18
C THR A 106 -21.98 -12.97 40.94
N SER A 107 -20.65 -12.95 41.08
CA SER A 107 -19.73 -14.10 41.34
C SER A 107 -19.89 -15.23 40.29
N ALA A 108 -18.88 -15.81 39.67
CA ALA A 108 -17.43 -15.87 39.84
C ALA A 108 -16.83 -16.25 38.46
N GLU A 109 -15.68 -15.72 38.06
CA GLU A 109 -14.37 -16.39 38.12
C GLU A 109 -14.33 -17.77 37.42
N THR A 110 -13.46 -17.95 36.43
CA THR A 110 -12.36 -18.94 36.47
C THR A 110 -11.64 -19.03 35.13
N THR A 111 -10.37 -18.67 35.20
CA THR A 111 -9.20 -19.02 34.39
C THR A 111 -9.14 -20.46 33.86
N SER A 112 -8.65 -20.63 32.63
CA SER A 112 -7.65 -21.64 32.19
C SER A 112 -7.86 -21.90 30.69
N ALA A 113 -6.92 -21.48 29.85
CA ALA A 113 -5.71 -22.21 29.49
C ALA A 113 -5.99 -23.38 28.52
N GLU A 114 -5.44 -23.20 27.32
CA GLU A 114 -4.66 -24.19 26.57
C GLU A 114 -5.34 -25.52 26.20
N ILE A 115 -5.53 -25.71 24.89
CA ILE A 115 -5.26 -27.00 24.26
C ILE A 115 -4.36 -26.73 23.04
N GLU A 116 -3.06 -26.79 23.26
CA GLU A 116 -2.16 -27.45 22.32
C GLU A 116 -2.51 -28.94 22.26
N ALA A 117 -2.53 -29.52 21.06
CA ALA A 117 -1.99 -30.84 20.75
C ALA A 117 -2.23 -31.08 19.25
N ALA A 118 -1.19 -30.86 18.43
CA ALA A 118 -0.21 -31.87 18.03
C ALA A 118 -0.73 -32.65 16.80
N ALA A 119 -0.32 -32.25 15.59
CA ALA A 119 0.97 -32.56 14.96
C ALA A 119 0.98 -33.96 14.33
N THR A 120 1.02 -34.00 12.99
CA THR A 120 1.94 -34.88 12.25
C THR A 120 2.04 -34.46 10.77
N GLU A 121 3.29 -34.30 10.36
CA GLU A 121 3.87 -34.67 9.04
C GLU A 121 3.66 -33.74 7.82
N ALA A 122 4.75 -33.00 7.55
CA ALA A 122 5.45 -32.98 6.27
C ALA A 122 4.65 -33.21 4.98
N ALA A 123 4.45 -32.13 4.21
CA ALA A 123 4.82 -32.10 2.79
C ALA A 123 4.58 -30.69 2.22
N GLU A 124 5.68 -30.07 1.80
CA GLU A 124 5.80 -29.36 0.53
C GLU A 124 4.78 -28.25 0.20
N SER A 125 5.27 -27.02 0.33
CA SER A 125 5.06 -25.90 -0.59
C SER A 125 4.23 -26.26 -1.84
N ALA A 126 2.97 -25.82 -1.86
CA ALA A 126 2.13 -25.87 -3.04
C ALA A 126 2.83 -25.11 -4.18
N SER A 127 3.25 -25.90 -5.15
CA SER A 127 4.17 -25.61 -6.23
C SER A 127 3.45 -24.93 -7.40
N SER A 128 3.50 -23.61 -7.48
CA SER A 128 3.20 -22.89 -8.73
C SER A 128 4.39 -22.90 -9.72
N THR A 129 5.49 -23.57 -9.39
CA THR A 129 6.71 -23.65 -10.21
C THR A 129 6.61 -24.59 -11.42
N SER A 130 5.66 -25.53 -11.44
CA SER A 130 5.49 -26.48 -12.55
C SER A 130 4.97 -25.80 -13.82
N PHE A 131 4.09 -24.81 -13.72
CA PHE A 131 3.54 -24.17 -14.92
C PHE A 131 4.55 -23.24 -15.61
N VAL A 132 5.35 -22.50 -14.83
CA VAL A 132 6.35 -21.57 -15.35
C VAL A 132 7.51 -22.30 -16.05
N THR A 133 7.94 -23.45 -15.52
CA THR A 133 9.00 -24.25 -16.16
C THR A 133 8.57 -24.81 -17.51
N TRP A 134 7.33 -25.30 -17.64
CA TRP A 134 6.81 -25.74 -18.95
C TRP A 134 6.70 -24.59 -19.96
N ILE A 135 6.35 -23.37 -19.54
CA ILE A 135 6.33 -22.19 -20.41
C ILE A 135 7.75 -21.86 -20.91
N ILE A 136 8.74 -21.82 -20.02
CA ILE A 136 10.12 -21.49 -20.39
C ILE A 136 10.67 -22.51 -21.39
N VAL A 137 10.43 -23.81 -21.18
CA VAL A 137 10.85 -24.86 -22.11
C VAL A 137 10.13 -24.73 -23.46
N GLY A 138 8.84 -24.41 -23.47
CA GLY A 138 8.08 -24.17 -24.70
C GLY A 138 8.61 -23.01 -25.52
N ILE A 139 8.89 -21.86 -24.87
CA ILE A 139 9.43 -20.66 -25.55
C ILE A 139 10.82 -20.96 -26.12
N ALA A 140 11.69 -21.63 -25.37
CA ALA A 140 13.03 -21.98 -25.83
C ALA A 140 13.00 -22.90 -27.07
N ALA A 141 12.08 -23.87 -27.10
CA ALA A 141 11.91 -24.76 -28.25
C ALA A 141 11.45 -24.00 -29.51
N VAL A 142 10.50 -23.07 -29.37
CA VAL A 142 10.00 -22.26 -30.49
C VAL A 142 11.10 -21.34 -31.04
N LEU A 143 11.90 -20.72 -30.17
CA LEU A 143 13.03 -19.89 -30.59
C LEU A 143 14.11 -20.68 -31.32
N LEU A 144 14.46 -21.88 -30.84
CA LEU A 144 15.42 -22.75 -31.52
C LEU A 144 14.95 -23.17 -32.91
N VAL A 145 13.68 -23.57 -33.05
CA VAL A 145 13.10 -23.92 -34.35
C VAL A 145 13.08 -22.70 -35.29
N GLY A 146 12.71 -21.53 -34.79
CA GLY A 146 12.73 -20.28 -35.56
C GLY A 146 14.12 -19.94 -36.09
N VAL A 147 15.15 -20.01 -35.25
CA VAL A 147 16.55 -19.76 -35.64
C VAL A 147 17.02 -20.77 -36.68
N ILE A 148 16.70 -22.06 -36.52
CA ILE A 148 17.07 -23.09 -37.49
C ILE A 148 16.43 -22.81 -38.86
N LEU A 149 15.15 -22.42 -38.89
CA LEU A 149 14.47 -22.09 -40.15
C LEU A 149 15.09 -20.87 -40.85
N VAL A 150 15.48 -19.84 -40.10
CA VAL A 150 16.14 -18.64 -40.64
C VAL A 150 17.53 -18.97 -41.20
N VAL A 151 18.31 -19.82 -40.52
CA VAL A 151 19.62 -20.25 -41.02
C VAL A 151 19.49 -21.12 -42.26
N LEU A 152 18.47 -21.99 -42.32
CA LEU A 152 18.21 -22.83 -43.49
C LEU A 152 17.68 -22.04 -44.68
N SER A 153 16.90 -20.99 -44.47
CA SER A 153 16.43 -20.11 -45.55
C SER A 153 17.55 -19.20 -46.07
N GLY A 154 18.40 -18.67 -45.19
CA GLY A 154 19.57 -17.86 -45.55
C GLY A 154 20.65 -18.62 -46.32
N ARG A 155 20.76 -19.95 -46.16
CA ARG A 155 21.68 -20.80 -46.93
C ARG A 155 21.18 -21.17 -48.33
N ARG A 156 19.92 -20.88 -48.67
CA ARG A 156 19.30 -21.20 -49.97
C ARG A 156 19.18 -20.00 -50.91
N ALA A 157 19.60 -18.81 -50.46
CA ALA A 157 19.80 -17.63 -51.31
C ALA A 157 21.28 -17.53 -51.70
#